data_AF-A0AAD5GB19-F1
#
_entry.id   AF-A0AAD5GB19-F1
#
_cell.length_a   1.000
_cell.length_b   1.000
_cell.length_c   1.000
_cell.angle_alpha   90.00
_cell.angle_beta   90.00
_cell.angle_gamma   90.00
#
_symmetry.space_group_name_H-M   'P 1'
#
loop_
_entity.id
_entity.type
_entity.pdbx_description
1 polymer ?
#
loop_
_entity_poly.entity_id
_entity_poly.type
_entity_poly.pdbx_seq_one_letter_code
_entity_poly.pdbx_strand_id
1 'polypeptide(L)'
;QKHSFTFDKVFVPESSQEEVFVEVSQLVQSALDGYKVCIFAYGQTGSGKTHTMMGTPGNFDGKGLIPRSLEQIFESRQTLQNQGWKYEM
;
A
#
# COMPACT_ATOMS: atom_id res chain seq x y z
N GLN A 1 3.95 33.22 -10.29
CA GLN A 1 2.89 32.54 -11.07
C GLN A 1 2.26 31.49 -10.15
N LYS A 2 0.93 31.37 -10.08
CA LYS A 2 0.28 30.31 -9.30
C LYS A 2 0.10 29.09 -10.20
N HIS A 3 0.56 27.93 -9.73
CA HIS A 3 0.32 26.65 -10.39
C HIS A 3 -0.65 25.84 -9.53
N SER A 4 -1.72 25.34 -10.14
CA SER A 4 -2.74 24.53 -9.49
C SER A 4 -2.68 23.11 -10.06
N PHE A 5 -2.80 22.12 -9.19
CA PHE A 5 -2.77 20.70 -9.54
C PHE A 5 -3.97 20.01 -8.87
N THR A 6 -4.42 18.91 -9.46
CA THR A 6 -5.53 18.09 -8.96
C THR A 6 -5.12 16.64 -8.97
N PHE A 7 -5.48 15.93 -7.91
CA PHE A 7 -5.19 14.51 -7.68
C PHE A 7 -6.40 13.88 -7.00
N ASP A 8 -6.53 12.54 -7.06
CA ASP A 8 -7.59 11.82 -6.34
C ASP A 8 -7.52 12.06 -4.83
N LYS A 9 -6.29 12.06 -4.28
CA LYS A 9 -6.02 12.41 -2.88
C LYS A 9 -4.64 13.07 -2.74
N VAL A 10 -4.55 14.02 -1.81
CA VAL A 10 -3.29 14.67 -1.41
C VAL A 10 -3.05 14.39 0.06
N PHE A 11 -1.96 13.68 0.36
CA PHE A 11 -1.52 13.44 1.73
C PHE A 11 -0.63 14.59 2.21
N VAL A 12 -0.89 15.06 3.43
CA VAL A 12 -0.10 16.13 4.06
C VAL A 12 1.15 15.52 4.72
N PRO A 13 2.18 16.33 5.06
CA PRO A 13 3.40 15.81 5.67
C PRO A 13 3.19 15.01 6.97
N GLU A 14 2.11 15.29 7.69
CA GLU A 14 1.72 14.63 8.93
C GLU A 14 1.01 13.29 8.70
N SER A 15 0.63 12.98 7.45
CA SER A 15 -0.08 11.74 7.14
C SER A 15 0.75 10.51 7.45
N SER A 16 0.12 9.55 8.13
CA SER A 16 0.80 8.33 8.56
C SER A 16 0.90 7.30 7.44
N GLN A 17 1.82 6.34 7.58
CA GLN A 17 1.94 5.21 6.66
C GLN A 17 0.66 4.35 6.60
N GLU A 18 -0.08 4.30 7.72
CA GLU A 18 -1.36 3.60 7.80
C GLU A 18 -2.43 4.33 6.99
N GLU A 19 -2.53 5.66 7.12
CA GLU A 19 -3.48 6.46 6.34
C GLU A 19 -3.25 6.34 4.83
N VAL A 20 -1.99 6.28 4.40
CA VAL A 20 -1.64 6.04 2.99
C VAL A 20 -2.03 4.63 2.57
N PHE A 21 -1.82 3.63 3.43
CA PHE A 21 -2.15 2.24 3.13
C PHE A 21 -3.66 2.00 3.05
N VAL A 22 -4.48 2.65 3.89
CA VAL A 22 -5.95 2.51 3.86
C VAL A 22 -6.50 2.77 2.46
N GLU A 23 -5.99 3.77 1.76
CA GLU A 23 -6.40 4.11 0.39
C GLU A 23 -5.93 3.08 -0.65
N VAL A 24 -4.83 2.38 -0.37
CA VAL A 24 -4.22 1.38 -1.25
C VAL A 24 -4.79 -0.03 -0.98
N SER A 25 -5.33 -0.28 0.20
CA SER A 25 -5.80 -1.60 0.65
C SER A 25 -6.84 -2.25 -0.28
N GLN A 26 -7.69 -1.43 -0.92
CA GLN A 26 -8.68 -1.91 -1.89
C GLN A 26 -8.05 -2.40 -3.20
N LEU A 27 -6.92 -1.83 -3.60
CA LEU A 27 -6.15 -2.32 -4.75
C LEU A 27 -5.52 -3.68 -4.42
N VAL A 28 -5.06 -3.88 -3.18
CA VAL A 28 -4.57 -5.19 -2.73
C VAL A 28 -5.68 -6.24 -2.79
N GLN A 29 -6.89 -5.89 -2.34
CA GLN A 29 -8.05 -6.77 -2.46
C GLN A 29 -8.37 -7.11 -3.93
N SER A 30 -8.35 -6.11 -4.82
CA SER A 30 -8.56 -6.32 -6.26
C SER A 30 -7.56 -7.32 -6.85
N ALA A 31 -6.32 -7.33 -6.35
CA ALA A 31 -5.33 -8.32 -6.75
C ALA A 31 -5.69 -9.75 -6.31
N LEU A 32 -6.24 -9.92 -5.11
CA LEU A 32 -6.73 -11.21 -4.60
C LEU A 32 -7.96 -11.71 -5.38
N ASP A 33 -8.76 -10.79 -5.90
CA ASP A 33 -9.95 -11.08 -6.73
C ASP A 33 -9.58 -11.42 -8.18
N GLY A 34 -8.30 -11.44 -8.54
CA GLY A 34 -7.78 -11.86 -9.84
C GLY A 34 -7.47 -10.73 -10.82
N TYR A 35 -7.51 -9.47 -10.39
CA TYR A 35 -7.13 -8.33 -11.22
C TYR A 35 -5.62 -8.04 -11.13
N LYS A 36 -5.03 -7.59 -12.25
CA LYS A 36 -3.62 -7.16 -12.25
C LYS A 36 -3.53 -5.75 -11.69
N VAL A 37 -2.76 -5.58 -10.62
CA VAL A 37 -2.55 -4.30 -9.93
C VAL A 37 -1.08 -3.93 -9.97
N CYS A 38 -0.80 -2.65 -10.21
CA CYS A 38 0.56 -2.12 -10.23
C CYS A 38 0.60 -0.76 -9.53
N ILE A 39 1.51 -0.61 -8.57
CA ILE A 39 1.67 0.59 -7.74
C ILE A 39 3.09 1.10 -7.92
N PHE A 40 3.22 2.39 -8.23
CA PHE A 40 4.51 3.05 -8.40
C PHE A 40 4.63 4.27 -7.50
N ALA A 41 5.82 4.48 -6.96
CA ALA A 41 6.20 5.73 -6.30
C ALA A 41 7.10 6.54 -7.25
N TYR A 42 6.71 7.78 -7.56
CA TYR A 42 7.43 8.67 -8.48
C TYR A 42 7.84 9.97 -7.80
N GLY A 43 9.02 10.49 -8.15
CA GLY A 43 9.57 11.73 -7.60
C GLY A 43 11.10 11.73 -7.56
N GLN A 44 11.69 12.89 -7.28
CA GLN A 44 13.15 13.05 -7.18
C GLN A 44 13.77 12.26 -6.01
N THR A 45 15.09 12.08 -6.01
CA THR A 45 15.80 11.52 -4.85
C THR A 45 15.53 12.35 -3.59
N GLY A 46 15.29 11.67 -2.46
CA GLY A 46 14.88 12.31 -1.20
C GLY A 46 13.39 12.60 -1.06
N SER A 47 12.57 12.39 -2.09
CA SER A 47 11.11 12.69 -2.05
C SER A 47 10.25 11.67 -1.29
N GLY A 48 10.84 10.70 -0.59
CA GLY A 48 10.09 9.72 0.20
C GLY A 48 9.65 8.43 -0.52
N LYS A 49 9.98 8.20 -1.80
CA LYS A 49 9.59 6.96 -2.53
C LYS A 49 9.84 5.65 -1.76
N THR A 50 11.07 5.45 -1.27
CA THR A 50 11.45 4.26 -0.51
C THR A 50 10.71 4.19 0.82
N HIS A 51 10.51 5.34 1.48
CA HIS A 51 9.73 5.42 2.72
C HIS A 51 8.26 5.03 2.49
N THR A 52 7.63 5.49 1.41
CA THR A 52 6.26 5.09 1.06
C THR A 52 6.18 3.60 0.75
N MET A 53 7.07 3.07 -0.08
CA MET A 53 7.00 1.66 -0.53
C MET A 53 7.42 0.66 0.54
N MET A 54 8.57 0.85 1.18
CA MET A 54 9.14 -0.09 2.14
C MET A 54 8.88 0.31 3.59
N GLY A 55 8.79 1.61 3.86
CA GLY A 55 8.72 2.13 5.22
C GLY A 55 10.08 2.38 5.84
N THR A 56 10.08 2.58 7.16
CA THR A 56 11.30 2.72 7.97
C THR A 56 11.67 1.37 8.60
N PRO A 57 12.87 0.81 8.30
CA PRO A 57 13.31 -0.45 8.90
C PRO A 57 13.32 -0.41 10.43
N GLY A 58 12.81 -1.45 11.07
CA GLY A 58 12.79 -1.56 12.54
C GLY A 58 11.71 -0.74 13.23
N ASN A 59 10.89 0.02 12.50
CA ASN A 59 9.74 0.73 13.05
C ASN A 59 8.44 0.01 12.65
N PHE A 60 7.69 -0.49 13.64
CA PHE A 60 6.44 -1.21 13.41
C PHE A 60 5.37 -0.32 12.76
N ASP A 61 5.20 0.90 13.28
CA ASP A 61 4.23 1.87 12.74
C ASP A 61 4.72 2.47 11.41
N GLY A 62 6.04 2.43 11.20
CA GLY A 62 6.70 2.92 10.00
C GLY A 62 6.63 2.00 8.78
N LYS A 63 5.91 0.86 8.81
CA LYS A 63 5.81 -0.07 7.67
C LYS A 63 5.23 0.60 6.42
N GLY A 64 5.85 0.32 5.27
CA GLY A 64 5.42 0.79 3.95
C GLY A 64 4.24 0.05 3.35
N LEU A 65 3.93 0.41 2.10
CA LEU A 65 2.92 -0.28 1.29
C LEU A 65 3.26 -1.76 1.09
N ILE A 66 4.50 -2.10 0.74
CA ILE A 66 4.90 -3.49 0.47
C ILE A 66 4.67 -4.41 1.67
N PRO A 67 5.21 -4.14 2.88
CA PRO A 67 4.99 -5.03 4.02
C PRO A 67 3.52 -5.09 4.45
N ARG A 68 2.78 -3.97 4.42
CA ARG A 68 1.34 -3.95 4.77
C ARG A 68 0.48 -4.71 3.76
N SER A 69 0.79 -4.61 2.46
CA SER A 69 0.12 -5.40 1.42
C SER A 69 0.35 -6.89 1.60
N LEU A 70 1.58 -7.31 1.92
CA LEU A 70 1.88 -8.71 2.19
C LEU A 70 1.11 -9.23 3.41
N GLU A 71 1.05 -8.44 4.49
CA GLU A 71 0.24 -8.76 5.68
C GLU A 71 -1.23 -8.98 5.32
N GLN A 72 -1.85 -8.03 4.60
CA GLN A 72 -3.23 -8.15 4.14
C GLN A 72 -3.45 -9.39 3.25
N ILE A 73 -2.51 -9.70 2.35
CA ILE A 73 -2.59 -10.89 1.48
C ILE A 73 -2.57 -12.18 2.32
N PHE A 74 -1.68 -12.28 3.30
CA PHE A 74 -1.59 -13.46 4.16
C PHE A 74 -2.82 -13.61 5.07
N GLU A 75 -3.32 -12.53 5.65
CA GLU A 75 -4.55 -12.51 6.46
C GLU A 75 -5.78 -12.94 5.63
N SER A 76 -5.91 -12.39 4.42
CA SER A 76 -6.99 -12.73 3.50
C SER A 76 -6.93 -14.19 3.08
N ARG A 77 -5.73 -14.68 2.77
CA ARG A 77 -5.50 -16.11 2.48
C ARG A 77 -5.96 -17.00 3.63
N GLN A 78 -5.56 -16.71 4.87
CA GLN A 78 -5.92 -17.53 6.02
C GLN A 78 -7.44 -17.54 6.26
N THR A 79 -8.09 -16.39 6.09
CA THR A 79 -9.55 -16.25 6.23
C THR A 79 -10.29 -17.06 5.17
N LEU A 80 -9.85 -16.99 3.91
CA LEU A 80 -10.49 -17.65 2.77
C LEU A 80 -10.17 -19.16 2.72
N GLN A 81 -9.05 -19.60 3.29
CA GLN A 81 -8.74 -21.03 3.46
C GLN A 81 -9.82 -21.76 4.27
N ASN A 82 -10.37 -21.12 5.30
CA ASN A 82 -11.49 -21.67 6.09
C ASN A 82 -12.77 -21.83 5.26
N GLN A 83 -12.87 -21.13 4.13
CA GLN A 83 -13.99 -21.20 3.18
C GLN A 83 -13.69 -22.14 1.99
N GLY A 84 -12.55 -22.84 2.00
CA GLY A 84 -12.15 -23.80 0.96
C GLY A 84 -11.26 -23.25 -0.15
N TRP A 85 -10.88 -21.97 -0.11
CA TRP A 85 -9.99 -21.38 -1.11
C TRP A 85 -8.54 -21.83 -0.91
N LYS A 86 -7.84 -22.07 -2.02
CA LYS A 86 -6.40 -22.38 -2.04
C LYS A 86 -5.69 -21.35 -2.91
N TYR A 87 -4.76 -20.64 -2.29
CA TYR A 87 -3.88 -19.69 -2.97
C TYR A 87 -2.49 -20.30 -3.15
N GLU A 88 -1.84 -20.00 -4.26
CA GLU A 88 -0.41 -20.22 -4.51
C GLU A 88 0.21 -18.85 -4.80
N MET A 89 1.36 -18.59 -4.21
CA MET A 89 2.07 -17.30 -4.33
C MET A 89 3.20 -17.43 -5.33
#